data_AF-S9U3I1-F1
#
_entry.id   AF-S9U3I1-F1
#
_cell.length_a   1.000
_cell.length_b   1.000
_cell.length_c   1.000
_cell.angle_alpha   90.00
_cell.angle_beta   90.00
_cell.angle_gamma   90.00
#
_symmetry.space_group_name_H-M   'P 1'
#
loop_
_entity.id
_entity.type
_entity.pdbx_description
1 polymer ?
#
loop_
_entity_poly.entity_id
_entity_poly.type
_entity_poly.pdbx_seq_one_letter_code
_entity_poly.pdbx_strand_id
1 'polypeptide(L)'
;MPLSFVTDVQPYGPGSLITLKSPALQVVISTLGATLHSVRVNPHFQTSSIRSAKKMSLHEVEAAAAARSALGDDTAGWTEVNMQYNKYEEALADCGTYMGATVGRYAGRIGNGTFVLNRKTYHTPKNQDGLNTIHGGGNAFDKKQWQYKVLNSTTHPHPHAHHPVSASAPDTHKKRKAAVDANDVDDLDDRARAEEAFDSRHYIRASFHYMSPHNENGFPGELHCMVTYTIFQKQPHALCMDFRAALAPASPANATIVNMFNHAYWNLNGFPKRPLTLSQSQPAAGSAADAPWPQAAPIHNHHLRLPTADTVAETDAAAIPSGKMVSVAGSPLDFRGAGHCLGDGIDNEAALRRQPCGYDHPFFMSDYKMPGQLHSRRQPKRMSLNAVMRSPTSGIEMSVYSTFPCLWVYTANNLKADAKGTLGERFARYRACCLEPQHLPDAINHTKTFPRTSFIVTKKNPYIERIVNVFTVRPHAGQPRTQKGKVADKEGEREAARATSLLPHYLSKL
;
A
#
# COMPACT_ATOMS: atom_id res chain seq x y z
N MET A 1 0.26 -14.44 26.96
CA MET A 1 0.43 -14.76 25.52
C MET A 1 1.06 -13.57 24.82
N PRO A 2 2.19 -13.67 24.10
CA PRO A 2 2.69 -12.51 23.36
C PRO A 2 1.59 -11.95 22.44
N LEU A 3 1.54 -10.62 22.29
CA LEU A 3 0.71 -9.89 21.33
C LEU A 3 0.63 -10.68 20.01
N SER A 4 -0.47 -11.39 19.76
CA SER A 4 -0.45 -12.47 18.79
C SER A 4 -0.44 -11.90 17.37
N PHE A 5 0.66 -12.13 16.67
CA PHE A 5 0.72 -11.97 15.23
C PHE A 5 0.26 -13.29 14.61
N VAL A 6 -0.83 -13.24 13.85
CA VAL A 6 -1.49 -14.43 13.33
C VAL A 6 -1.60 -14.32 11.82
N THR A 7 -1.37 -15.45 11.14
CA THR A 7 -1.73 -15.61 9.74
C THR A 7 -2.77 -16.70 9.59
N ASP A 8 -3.79 -16.44 8.79
CA ASP A 8 -4.85 -17.41 8.48
C ASP A 8 -5.09 -17.42 6.96
N VAL A 9 -5.50 -18.57 6.42
CA VAL A 9 -5.77 -18.75 4.99
C VAL A 9 -7.10 -19.45 4.82
N GLN A 10 -7.98 -18.83 4.04
CA GLN A 10 -9.33 -19.34 3.79
C GLN A 10 -9.62 -19.44 2.30
N PRO A 11 -10.41 -20.43 1.83
CA PRO A 11 -10.80 -20.54 0.43
C PRO A 11 -11.62 -19.34 -0.05
N TYR A 12 -11.39 -18.89 -1.28
CA TYR A 12 -12.15 -17.80 -1.91
C TYR A 12 -12.22 -17.98 -3.42
N GLY A 13 -13.35 -18.55 -3.89
CA GLY A 13 -13.45 -19.05 -5.25
C GLY A 13 -12.34 -20.08 -5.56
N PRO A 14 -11.65 -20.00 -6.71
CA PRO A 14 -10.48 -20.82 -7.02
C PRO A 14 -9.20 -20.39 -6.26
N GLY A 15 -9.26 -19.28 -5.53
CA GLY A 15 -8.14 -18.67 -4.81
C GLY A 15 -8.27 -18.78 -3.30
N SER A 16 -7.71 -17.79 -2.61
CA SER A 16 -7.63 -17.75 -1.14
C SER A 16 -7.69 -16.31 -0.64
N LEU A 17 -8.25 -16.14 0.56
CA LEU A 17 -8.06 -14.97 1.40
C LEU A 17 -6.95 -15.27 2.41
N ILE A 18 -5.96 -14.39 2.49
CA ILE A 18 -4.86 -14.46 3.46
C ILE A 18 -5.04 -13.34 4.47
N THR A 19 -5.20 -13.69 5.74
CA THR A 19 -5.28 -12.72 6.84
C THR A 19 -3.91 -12.53 7.48
N LEU A 20 -3.48 -11.28 7.64
CA LEU A 20 -2.37 -10.84 8.47
C LEU A 20 -2.95 -10.07 9.66
N LYS A 21 -2.88 -10.61 10.88
CA LYS A 21 -3.41 -9.99 12.10
C LYS A 21 -2.28 -9.63 13.04
N SER A 22 -2.32 -8.41 13.56
CA SER A 22 -1.45 -7.87 14.60
C SER A 22 -2.33 -7.25 15.70
N PRO A 23 -1.77 -6.72 16.80
CA PRO A 23 -2.56 -6.04 17.82
C PRO A 23 -3.32 -4.78 17.36
N ALA A 24 -2.86 -4.14 16.28
CA ALA A 24 -3.41 -2.87 15.81
C ALA A 24 -4.17 -2.99 14.48
N LEU A 25 -3.78 -3.96 13.64
CA LEU A 25 -4.32 -4.16 12.30
C LEU A 25 -4.71 -5.60 12.04
N GLN A 26 -5.83 -5.79 11.35
CA GLN A 26 -6.21 -7.02 10.68
C GLN A 26 -6.34 -6.68 9.20
N VAL A 27 -5.55 -7.36 8.37
CA VAL A 27 -5.47 -7.12 6.93
C VAL A 27 -5.78 -8.42 6.22
N VAL A 28 -6.75 -8.42 5.31
CA VAL A 28 -7.09 -9.57 4.48
C VAL A 28 -6.70 -9.25 3.04
N ILE A 29 -6.00 -10.17 2.39
CA ILE A 29 -5.57 -10.04 1.00
C ILE A 29 -6.12 -11.22 0.19
N SER A 30 -6.78 -10.94 -0.93
CA SER A 30 -7.22 -11.96 -1.88
C SER A 30 -6.14 -12.28 -2.89
N THR A 31 -6.01 -13.55 -3.26
CA THR A 31 -5.14 -13.96 -4.37
C THR A 31 -5.68 -13.52 -5.73
N LEU A 32 -6.97 -13.20 -5.87
CA LEU A 32 -7.49 -12.49 -7.04
C LEU A 32 -6.97 -11.05 -7.02
N GLY A 33 -6.21 -10.65 -8.04
CA GLY A 33 -5.66 -9.32 -8.17
C GLY A 33 -4.60 -8.93 -7.13
N ALA A 34 -4.13 -9.88 -6.30
CA ALA A 34 -3.39 -9.60 -5.08
C ALA A 34 -4.06 -8.45 -4.27
N THR A 35 -5.39 -8.53 -4.17
CA THR A 35 -6.28 -7.44 -3.73
C THR A 35 -6.21 -7.24 -2.23
N LEU A 36 -5.96 -6.00 -1.79
CA LEU A 36 -6.16 -5.57 -0.41
C LEU A 36 -7.66 -5.57 -0.12
N HIS A 37 -8.14 -6.71 0.36
CA HIS A 37 -9.56 -7.01 0.48
C HIS A 37 -10.18 -6.33 1.70
N SER A 38 -9.54 -6.40 2.87
CA SER A 38 -10.03 -5.79 4.11
C SER A 38 -8.88 -5.24 4.91
N VAL A 39 -9.11 -4.12 5.59
CA VAL A 39 -8.21 -3.48 6.54
C VAL A 39 -9.07 -2.98 7.69
N ARG A 40 -8.85 -3.60 8.85
CA ARG A 40 -9.49 -3.20 10.10
C ARG A 40 -8.48 -2.64 11.06
N VAL A 41 -8.84 -1.50 11.65
CA VAL A 41 -8.05 -0.82 12.67
C VAL A 41 -8.66 -1.09 14.04
N ASN A 42 -7.83 -1.48 15.01
CA ASN A 42 -8.23 -1.59 16.40
C ASN A 42 -8.31 -0.18 17.04
N PRO A 43 -9.51 0.34 17.37
CA PRO A 43 -9.65 1.68 17.94
C PRO A 43 -9.04 1.81 19.35
N HIS A 44 -8.78 0.69 20.03
CA HIS A 44 -8.20 0.67 21.38
C HIS A 44 -6.68 0.57 21.38
N PHE A 45 -6.04 0.44 20.21
CA PHE A 45 -4.59 0.38 20.12
C PHE A 45 -3.97 1.77 20.34
N GLN A 46 -3.25 1.94 21.45
CA GLN A 46 -2.48 3.16 21.74
C GLN A 46 -1.01 2.96 21.43
N THR A 47 -0.39 3.87 20.67
CA THR A 47 1.03 3.80 20.27
C THR A 47 2.00 3.92 21.45
N SER A 48 1.60 4.59 22.54
CA SER A 48 2.37 4.68 23.80
C SER A 48 2.64 3.33 24.45
N SER A 49 1.79 2.31 24.18
CA SER A 49 1.98 0.93 24.66
C SER A 49 3.26 0.27 24.17
N ILE A 50 3.85 0.77 23.07
CA ILE A 50 5.08 0.24 22.48
C ILE A 50 6.33 0.63 23.30
N ARG A 51 6.32 1.75 24.04
CA ARG A 51 7.46 2.21 24.86
C ARG A 51 7.54 1.54 26.22
N SER A 52 6.41 1.22 26.85
CA SER A 52 6.41 0.56 28.17
C SER A 52 6.97 -0.86 28.12
N ALA A 53 6.87 -1.53 26.96
CA ALA A 53 7.43 -2.86 26.73
C ALA A 53 8.97 -2.91 26.77
N LYS A 54 9.68 -1.77 26.66
CA LYS A 54 11.14 -1.73 26.80
C LYS A 54 11.64 -1.86 28.25
N LYS A 55 10.76 -1.72 29.25
CA LYS A 55 11.11 -1.81 30.69
C LYS A 55 10.42 -2.96 31.42
N MET A 56 9.53 -3.69 30.77
CA MET A 56 8.83 -4.81 31.38
C MET A 56 9.67 -6.07 31.23
N SER A 57 9.85 -6.79 32.35
CA SER A 57 10.35 -8.15 32.32
C SER A 57 9.43 -9.04 31.47
N LEU A 58 9.97 -10.12 30.90
CA LEU A 58 9.19 -11.09 30.10
C LEU A 58 7.93 -11.55 30.86
N HIS A 59 8.05 -11.74 32.17
CA HIS A 59 6.99 -12.14 33.08
C HIS A 59 5.87 -11.09 33.23
N GLU A 60 6.20 -9.80 33.27
CA GLU A 60 5.21 -8.72 33.32
C GLU A 60 4.48 -8.54 31.98
N VAL A 61 5.19 -8.75 30.86
CA VAL A 61 4.58 -8.78 29.52
C VAL A 61 3.61 -9.96 29.40
N GLU A 62 3.97 -11.12 29.95
CA GLU A 62 3.12 -12.31 29.97
C GLU A 62 1.89 -12.15 30.87
N ALA A 63 2.03 -11.53 32.04
CA ALA A 63 0.93 -11.25 32.96
C ALA A 63 -0.04 -10.19 32.41
N ALA A 64 0.47 -9.09 31.83
CA ALA A 64 -0.37 -8.08 31.18
C ALA A 64 -1.08 -8.62 29.93
N ALA A 65 -0.46 -9.59 29.26
CA ALA A 65 -1.08 -10.27 28.14
C ALA A 65 -2.05 -11.38 28.54
N ALA A 66 -1.85 -12.05 29.68
CA ALA A 66 -2.83 -12.99 30.23
C ALA A 66 -4.10 -12.25 30.69
N ALA A 67 -3.95 -11.08 31.31
CA ALA A 67 -5.08 -10.20 31.65
C ALA A 67 -5.84 -9.68 30.42
N ARG A 68 -5.19 -9.58 29.24
CA ARG A 68 -5.81 -9.16 27.97
C ARG A 68 -6.32 -10.32 27.12
N SER A 69 -5.75 -11.52 27.25
CA SER A 69 -6.21 -12.75 26.60
C SER A 69 -7.54 -13.27 27.17
N ALA A 70 -7.98 -12.74 28.32
CA ALA A 70 -9.34 -12.92 28.82
C ALA A 70 -10.40 -12.16 27.99
N LEU A 71 -9.97 -11.27 27.07
CA LEU A 71 -10.80 -10.74 25.99
C LEU A 71 -10.54 -11.62 24.77
N GLY A 72 -11.53 -12.41 24.35
CA GLY A 72 -11.40 -13.45 23.31
C GLY A 72 -11.02 -12.93 21.92
N ASP A 73 -11.19 -13.78 20.91
CA ASP A 73 -11.02 -13.48 19.46
C ASP A 73 -12.04 -12.43 18.93
N ASP A 74 -12.47 -11.52 19.78
CA ASP A 74 -13.55 -10.60 19.54
C ASP A 74 -13.04 -9.39 18.76
N THR A 75 -12.99 -9.56 17.44
CA THR A 75 -12.89 -8.41 16.52
C THR A 75 -14.15 -7.55 16.55
N ALA A 76 -15.18 -7.88 17.35
CA ALA A 76 -16.31 -6.98 17.56
C ALA A 76 -15.81 -5.69 18.21
N GLY A 77 -15.76 -4.63 17.39
CA GLY A 77 -15.29 -3.31 17.81
C GLY A 77 -14.19 -2.75 16.92
N TRP A 78 -13.54 -3.58 16.10
CA TRP A 78 -12.60 -3.11 15.10
C TRP A 78 -13.33 -2.31 14.00
N THR A 79 -12.66 -1.28 13.48
CA THR A 79 -13.22 -0.40 12.45
C THR A 79 -12.70 -0.82 11.08
N GLU A 80 -13.59 -1.26 10.18
CA GLU A 80 -13.29 -1.53 8.77
C GLU A 80 -13.09 -0.19 8.04
N VAL A 81 -11.93 0.02 7.42
CA VAL A 81 -11.57 1.32 6.85
C VAL A 81 -11.43 1.32 5.32
N ASN A 82 -11.76 0.24 4.63
CA ASN A 82 -11.83 0.22 3.16
C ASN A 82 -13.07 -0.48 2.60
N MET A 83 -13.43 -0.13 1.35
CA MET A 83 -14.44 -0.85 0.59
C MET A 83 -13.94 -2.24 0.17
N GLN A 84 -14.88 -3.18 0.05
CA GLN A 84 -14.59 -4.57 -0.31
C GLN A 84 -15.77 -5.25 -1.00
N TYR A 85 -15.48 -6.34 -1.71
CA TYR A 85 -16.47 -7.30 -2.20
C TYR A 85 -16.51 -8.54 -1.32
N ASN A 86 -17.68 -8.96 -0.85
CA ASN A 86 -17.77 -10.14 0.01
C ASN A 86 -17.63 -11.48 -0.73
N LYS A 87 -17.88 -11.51 -2.04
CA LYS A 87 -17.92 -12.75 -2.84
C LYS A 87 -16.94 -12.66 -4.01
N TYR A 88 -16.34 -13.80 -4.33
CA TYR A 88 -15.33 -13.92 -5.38
C TYR A 88 -15.90 -13.50 -6.74
N GLU A 89 -17.12 -13.92 -7.05
CA GLU A 89 -17.78 -13.67 -8.33
C GLU A 89 -18.01 -12.16 -8.54
N GLU A 90 -18.27 -11.41 -7.46
CA GLU A 90 -18.47 -9.97 -7.52
C GLU A 90 -17.15 -9.24 -7.76
N ALA A 91 -16.10 -9.64 -7.03
CA ALA A 91 -14.76 -9.12 -7.23
C ALA A 91 -14.25 -9.41 -8.66
N LEU A 92 -14.55 -10.60 -9.17
CA LEU A 92 -14.21 -10.98 -10.54
C LEU A 92 -15.00 -10.16 -11.56
N ALA A 93 -16.30 -9.97 -11.35
CA ALA A 93 -17.19 -9.23 -12.24
C ALA A 93 -17.02 -7.70 -12.23
N ASP A 94 -16.34 -7.14 -11.23
CA ASP A 94 -16.04 -5.69 -11.18
C ASP A 94 -15.36 -5.23 -12.49
N CYS A 95 -15.91 -4.25 -13.18
CA CYS A 95 -15.41 -3.84 -14.49
C CYS A 95 -14.96 -2.38 -14.54
N GLY A 96 -14.63 -1.78 -13.40
CA GLY A 96 -14.11 -0.42 -13.40
C GLY A 96 -13.79 0.21 -12.05
N THR A 97 -14.05 -0.45 -10.92
CA THR A 97 -13.66 0.11 -9.62
C THR A 97 -12.26 -0.32 -9.19
N TYR A 98 -11.78 -1.49 -9.63
CA TYR A 98 -10.47 -2.02 -9.24
C TYR A 98 -10.30 -2.13 -7.72
N MET A 99 -11.41 -2.33 -7.00
CA MET A 99 -11.51 -2.10 -5.56
C MET A 99 -10.44 -2.87 -4.76
N GLY A 100 -9.45 -2.13 -4.25
CA GLY A 100 -8.34 -2.68 -3.47
C GLY A 100 -7.34 -3.52 -4.28
N ALA A 101 -7.53 -3.68 -5.59
CA ALA A 101 -6.70 -4.54 -6.42
C ALA A 101 -5.29 -3.97 -6.62
N THR A 102 -4.33 -4.86 -6.88
CA THR A 102 -3.08 -4.44 -7.52
C THR A 102 -3.35 -4.14 -8.97
N VAL A 103 -3.11 -2.90 -9.38
CA VAL A 103 -3.28 -2.47 -10.76
C VAL A 103 -1.94 -2.53 -11.49
N GLY A 104 -1.96 -2.98 -12.75
CA GLY A 104 -0.80 -3.04 -13.65
C GLY A 104 -1.15 -3.78 -14.95
N ARG A 105 -0.27 -3.91 -15.93
CA ARG A 105 1.17 -3.58 -15.89
C ARG A 105 1.46 -2.09 -15.79
N TYR A 106 0.56 -1.25 -16.31
CA TYR A 106 0.69 0.21 -16.24
C TYR A 106 -0.58 0.85 -15.68
N ALA A 107 -0.48 1.30 -14.44
CA ALA A 107 -1.47 2.06 -13.72
C ALA A 107 -1.68 3.49 -14.25
N GLY A 108 -2.81 4.09 -13.88
CA GLY A 108 -3.31 5.30 -14.51
C GLY A 108 -3.74 5.05 -15.96
N ARG A 109 -3.53 6.04 -16.83
CA ARG A 109 -3.98 6.00 -18.23
C ARG A 109 -2.80 6.04 -19.20
N ILE A 110 -3.01 5.51 -20.41
CA ILE A 110 -2.15 5.70 -21.58
C ILE A 110 -3.01 6.31 -22.68
N GLY A 111 -2.64 7.51 -23.12
CA GLY A 111 -3.35 8.26 -24.17
C GLY A 111 -3.40 7.47 -25.47
N ASN A 112 -4.59 7.40 -26.08
CA ASN A 112 -4.83 6.66 -27.34
C ASN A 112 -4.42 5.16 -27.27
N GLY A 113 -4.25 4.60 -26.07
CA GLY A 113 -3.74 3.24 -25.87
C GLY A 113 -2.48 2.95 -26.67
N THR A 114 -1.58 3.93 -26.81
CA THR A 114 -0.40 3.81 -27.65
C THR A 114 0.79 4.49 -26.98
N PHE A 115 1.97 3.88 -27.08
CA PHE A 115 3.22 4.48 -26.61
C PHE A 115 4.41 4.06 -27.47
N VAL A 116 5.50 4.82 -27.40
CA VAL A 116 6.76 4.50 -28.08
C VAL A 116 7.82 4.11 -27.06
N LEU A 117 8.43 2.94 -27.24
CA LEU A 117 9.55 2.46 -26.44
C LEU A 117 10.65 1.95 -27.37
N ASN A 118 11.88 2.43 -27.18
CA ASN A 118 13.03 2.08 -28.02
C ASN A 118 12.76 2.24 -29.53
N ARG A 119 12.11 3.35 -29.92
CA ARG A 119 11.72 3.68 -31.30
C ARG A 119 10.69 2.73 -31.93
N LYS A 120 10.12 1.79 -31.16
CA LYS A 120 9.01 0.95 -31.59
C LYS A 120 7.70 1.43 -30.97
N THR A 121 6.66 1.49 -31.79
CA THR A 121 5.29 1.78 -31.36
C THR A 121 4.63 0.52 -30.82
N TYR A 122 3.95 0.65 -29.68
CA TYR A 122 3.16 -0.38 -29.03
C TYR A 122 1.73 0.11 -28.86
N HIS A 123 0.78 -0.82 -28.96
CA HIS A 123 -0.64 -0.57 -28.79
C HIS A 123 -1.19 -1.43 -27.66
N THR A 124 -2.02 -0.83 -26.82
CA THR A 124 -2.67 -1.45 -25.66
C THR A 124 -4.20 -1.37 -25.81
N PRO A 125 -4.98 -2.26 -25.17
CA PRO A 125 -6.43 -2.25 -25.27
C PRO A 125 -7.04 -0.91 -24.83
N LYS A 126 -7.96 -0.36 -25.60
CA LYS A 126 -8.66 0.89 -25.29
C LYS A 126 -9.93 0.63 -24.46
N ASN A 127 -9.75 0.32 -23.18
CA ASN A 127 -10.82 -0.04 -22.26
C ASN A 127 -11.49 1.14 -21.55
N GLN A 128 -11.07 2.38 -21.82
CA GLN A 128 -11.78 3.59 -21.39
C GLN A 128 -12.45 4.24 -22.60
N ASP A 129 -13.77 4.04 -22.72
CA ASP A 129 -14.64 4.59 -23.77
C ASP A 129 -14.16 4.35 -25.22
N GLY A 130 -13.36 3.28 -25.43
CA GLY A 130 -12.78 2.97 -26.74
C GLY A 130 -11.66 3.93 -27.18
N LEU A 131 -11.22 4.86 -26.31
CA LEU A 131 -10.24 5.89 -26.65
C LEU A 131 -8.88 5.64 -26.01
N ASN A 132 -8.85 5.34 -24.71
CA ASN A 132 -7.62 5.26 -23.93
C ASN A 132 -7.48 3.90 -23.25
N THR A 133 -6.26 3.55 -22.86
CA THR A 133 -6.03 2.44 -21.94
C THR A 133 -6.06 2.97 -20.52
N ILE A 134 -6.82 2.32 -19.65
CA ILE A 134 -6.80 2.56 -18.21
C ILE A 134 -6.37 1.28 -17.49
N HIS A 135 -5.48 1.44 -16.52
CA HIS A 135 -5.12 0.39 -15.55
C HIS A 135 -4.61 -0.91 -16.19
N GLY A 136 -3.83 -0.80 -17.27
CA GLY A 136 -3.20 -1.94 -17.94
C GLY A 136 -4.10 -2.66 -18.96
N GLY A 137 -5.31 -2.16 -19.22
CA GLY A 137 -6.25 -2.73 -20.19
C GLY A 137 -7.30 -3.65 -19.57
N GLY A 138 -8.06 -4.34 -20.41
CA GLY A 138 -9.01 -5.37 -19.96
C GLY A 138 -8.29 -6.66 -19.52
N ASN A 139 -8.85 -7.37 -18.53
CA ASN A 139 -8.24 -8.59 -17.97
C ASN A 139 -6.78 -8.38 -17.55
N ALA A 140 -6.51 -7.28 -16.83
CA ALA A 140 -5.18 -6.90 -16.38
C ALA A 140 -4.90 -7.49 -14.99
N PHE A 141 -3.92 -6.94 -14.26
CA PHE A 141 -3.41 -7.55 -13.02
C PHE A 141 -4.47 -7.79 -11.94
N ASP A 142 -5.49 -6.93 -11.89
CA ASP A 142 -6.65 -7.00 -11.00
C ASP A 142 -7.51 -8.25 -11.23
N LYS A 143 -7.49 -8.79 -12.46
CA LYS A 143 -8.26 -9.98 -12.85
C LYS A 143 -7.46 -11.28 -12.80
N LYS A 144 -6.18 -11.21 -12.44
CA LYS A 144 -5.32 -12.40 -12.41
C LYS A 144 -5.42 -13.12 -11.08
N GLN A 145 -5.30 -14.43 -11.15
CA GLN A 145 -5.12 -15.28 -9.98
C GLN A 145 -3.62 -15.33 -9.65
N TRP A 146 -3.20 -14.64 -8.60
CA TRP A 146 -1.81 -14.58 -8.18
C TRP A 146 -1.45 -15.82 -7.35
N GLN A 147 -0.25 -16.36 -7.57
CA GLN A 147 0.34 -17.35 -6.68
C GLN A 147 0.78 -16.64 -5.39
N TYR A 148 0.81 -17.34 -4.25
CA TYR A 148 1.18 -16.71 -2.99
C TYR A 148 2.08 -17.57 -2.11
N LYS A 149 2.76 -16.90 -1.17
CA LYS A 149 3.52 -17.50 -0.07
C LYS A 149 3.29 -16.70 1.20
N VAL A 150 2.89 -17.37 2.28
CA VAL A 150 2.80 -16.79 3.63
C VAL A 150 4.10 -17.07 4.38
N LEU A 151 4.63 -16.08 5.07
CA LEU A 151 5.89 -16.15 5.81
C LEU A 151 5.74 -15.53 7.20
N ASN A 152 6.04 -16.32 8.24
CA ASN A 152 6.11 -15.88 9.63
C ASN A 152 7.53 -16.07 10.12
N SER A 153 8.15 -15.00 10.62
CA SER A 153 9.51 -15.07 11.18
C SER A 153 9.49 -15.07 12.72
N THR A 154 8.45 -15.68 13.31
CA THR A 154 8.25 -15.76 14.77
C THR A 154 9.07 -16.87 15.45
N THR A 155 9.96 -17.57 14.73
CA THR A 155 10.80 -18.63 15.29
C THR A 155 12.24 -18.15 15.48
N HIS A 156 12.77 -18.32 16.69
CA HIS A 156 14.20 -18.21 16.97
C HIS A 156 15.00 -19.17 16.05
N PRO A 157 16.22 -18.81 15.60
CA PRO A 157 17.14 -19.80 15.05
C PRO A 157 17.51 -20.78 16.19
N HIS A 158 17.24 -22.08 16.02
CA HIS A 158 17.75 -23.11 16.93
C HIS A 158 19.30 -23.14 16.88
N PRO A 159 19.98 -23.50 17.98
CA PRO A 159 21.43 -23.42 18.09
C PRO A 159 22.12 -24.59 17.37
N HIS A 160 23.25 -24.28 16.75
CA HIS A 160 24.36 -25.16 16.37
C HIS A 160 24.01 -26.62 16.05
N ALA A 161 23.89 -26.93 14.75
CA ALA A 161 24.16 -28.28 14.27
C ALA A 161 25.64 -28.61 14.54
N HIS A 162 25.90 -29.45 15.53
CA HIS A 162 27.19 -30.12 15.68
C HIS A 162 27.43 -30.99 14.44
N HIS A 163 28.40 -30.61 13.62
CA HIS A 163 28.99 -31.52 12.65
C HIS A 163 29.79 -32.60 13.40
N PRO A 164 29.63 -33.89 13.10
CA PRO A 164 30.56 -34.90 13.56
C PRO A 164 31.88 -34.71 12.82
N VAL A 165 32.95 -34.48 13.58
CA VAL A 165 34.33 -34.47 13.09
C VAL A 165 34.67 -35.91 12.70
N SER A 166 34.86 -36.18 11.40
CA SER A 166 35.61 -37.36 10.96
C SER A 166 37.09 -37.00 10.86
N ALA A 167 37.91 -37.89 11.40
CA ALA A 167 39.35 -37.76 11.44
C ALA A 167 39.99 -38.10 10.08
N SER A 168 40.94 -37.26 9.63
CA SER A 168 42.09 -37.73 8.86
C SER A 168 43.29 -36.79 9.07
N ALA A 169 44.45 -37.41 9.23
CA ALA A 169 45.74 -36.82 9.59
C ALA A 169 46.55 -36.40 8.32
N PRO A 170 47.85 -36.03 8.38
CA PRO A 170 48.26 -34.66 8.09
C PRO A 170 49.23 -34.51 6.89
N ASP A 171 49.36 -33.25 6.48
CA ASP A 171 50.54 -32.59 5.89
C ASP A 171 50.96 -32.90 4.43
N THR A 172 51.07 -31.84 3.61
CA THR A 172 52.36 -31.34 3.09
C THR A 172 52.21 -30.13 2.16
N HIS A 173 53.07 -29.14 2.41
CA HIS A 173 53.45 -27.94 1.65
C HIS A 173 53.10 -27.79 0.15
N LYS A 174 52.67 -26.56 -0.21
CA LYS A 174 53.51 -25.60 -0.98
C LYS A 174 52.93 -24.19 -1.03
N LYS A 175 53.77 -23.22 -0.66
CA LYS A 175 53.58 -21.77 -0.82
C LYS A 175 53.49 -21.39 -2.30
N ARG A 176 52.48 -20.59 -2.67
CA ARG A 176 52.61 -19.55 -3.70
C ARG A 176 51.88 -18.28 -3.24
N LYS A 177 52.66 -17.25 -2.95
CA LYS A 177 52.24 -15.86 -2.80
C LYS A 177 51.90 -15.33 -4.20
N ALA A 178 50.69 -14.84 -4.39
CA ALA A 178 50.36 -13.86 -5.42
C ALA A 178 49.45 -12.82 -4.77
N ALA A 179 49.89 -11.57 -4.83
CA ALA A 179 49.19 -10.41 -4.28
C ALA A 179 47.92 -10.14 -5.10
N VAL A 180 46.79 -9.97 -4.41
CA VAL A 180 45.59 -9.33 -4.93
C VAL A 180 45.09 -8.40 -3.83
N ASP A 181 44.79 -7.17 -4.24
CA ASP A 181 44.43 -6.02 -3.42
C ASP A 181 43.40 -6.32 -2.33
N ALA A 182 43.77 -5.92 -1.11
CA ALA A 182 42.85 -5.85 0.02
C ALA A 182 41.97 -4.60 -0.14
N ASN A 183 40.85 -4.72 -0.87
CA ASN A 183 39.78 -3.72 -0.84
C ASN A 183 38.36 -4.26 -1.18
N ASP A 184 38.17 -5.57 -1.36
CA ASP A 184 36.87 -6.12 -1.80
C ASP A 184 36.24 -7.14 -0.85
N VAL A 185 36.75 -7.30 0.38
CA VAL A 185 36.23 -8.32 1.34
C VAL A 185 35.43 -7.71 2.50
N ASP A 186 35.52 -6.40 2.75
CA ASP A 186 34.76 -5.72 3.81
C ASP A 186 33.35 -5.27 3.36
N ASP A 187 33.06 -5.17 2.05
CA ASP A 187 31.78 -4.60 1.56
C ASP A 187 30.65 -5.65 1.43
N LEU A 188 30.97 -6.95 1.53
CA LEU A 188 29.99 -8.04 1.63
C LEU A 188 29.52 -8.25 3.07
N ASP A 189 30.42 -8.10 4.04
CA ASP A 189 30.11 -8.26 5.46
C ASP A 189 29.37 -7.02 6.02
N ASP A 190 29.65 -5.83 5.47
CA ASP A 190 28.90 -4.60 5.76
C ASP A 190 27.45 -4.62 5.24
N ARG A 191 27.18 -5.33 4.14
CA ARG A 191 25.80 -5.51 3.62
C ARG A 191 24.99 -6.47 4.50
N ALA A 192 25.62 -7.53 4.99
CA ALA A 192 25.03 -8.41 6.00
C ALA A 192 24.83 -7.67 7.34
N ARG A 193 25.78 -6.82 7.76
CA ARG A 193 25.70 -6.03 9.00
C ARG A 193 24.75 -4.84 8.93
N ALA A 194 24.50 -4.27 7.75
CA ALA A 194 23.48 -3.24 7.55
C ALA A 194 22.06 -3.83 7.59
N GLU A 195 21.87 -5.09 7.21
CA GLU A 195 20.65 -5.86 7.49
C GLU A 195 20.50 -6.19 8.99
N GLU A 196 21.60 -6.27 9.75
CA GLU A 196 21.60 -6.58 11.20
C GLU A 196 21.25 -5.41 12.14
N ALA A 197 21.19 -4.15 11.67
CA ALA A 197 20.92 -3.00 12.56
C ALA A 197 19.43 -2.64 12.75
N PHE A 198 18.51 -3.34 12.07
CA PHE A 198 17.09 -3.39 12.42
C PHE A 198 16.73 -4.84 12.56
N ASP A 199 16.09 -5.21 13.66
CA ASP A 199 15.53 -6.55 13.78
C ASP A 199 14.31 -6.71 12.84
N SER A 200 14.60 -6.85 11.54
CA SER A 200 13.76 -7.27 10.44
C SER A 200 13.39 -8.74 10.56
N ARG A 201 13.86 -9.43 11.62
CA ARG A 201 13.69 -10.86 11.83
C ARG A 201 12.32 -11.20 12.39
N HIS A 202 11.43 -10.24 12.67
CA HIS A 202 10.09 -10.50 13.20
C HIS A 202 8.95 -9.74 12.48
N TYR A 203 8.24 -10.46 11.61
CA TYR A 203 7.10 -9.98 10.83
C TYR A 203 6.08 -11.08 10.57
N ILE A 204 4.91 -10.67 10.12
CA ILE A 204 3.99 -11.51 9.32
C ILE A 204 3.89 -10.92 7.92
N ARG A 205 3.91 -11.80 6.92
CA ARG A 205 4.02 -11.40 5.51
C ARG A 205 3.28 -12.34 4.60
N ALA A 206 2.67 -11.79 3.56
CA ALA A 206 2.18 -12.52 2.41
C ALA A 206 2.80 -11.94 1.13
N SER A 207 3.43 -12.78 0.31
CA SER A 207 3.97 -12.41 -0.99
C SER A 207 3.14 -13.03 -2.09
N PHE A 208 2.81 -12.24 -3.12
CA PHE A 208 1.99 -12.61 -4.25
C PHE A 208 2.83 -12.48 -5.52
N HIS A 209 2.72 -13.45 -6.42
CA HIS A 209 3.52 -13.54 -7.63
C HIS A 209 2.63 -13.79 -8.85
N TYR A 210 2.95 -13.07 -9.93
CA TYR A 210 2.32 -13.24 -11.22
C TYR A 210 3.36 -13.14 -12.33
N MET A 211 3.32 -14.06 -13.29
CA MET A 211 4.11 -13.98 -14.50
C MET A 211 3.24 -13.40 -15.60
N SER A 212 3.51 -12.15 -15.98
CA SER A 212 2.81 -11.48 -17.07
C SER A 212 3.52 -11.83 -18.39
N PRO A 213 2.88 -12.57 -19.31
CA PRO A 213 3.53 -13.02 -20.55
C PRO A 213 4.00 -11.87 -21.43
N HIS A 214 4.90 -12.18 -22.37
CA HIS A 214 5.27 -11.25 -23.43
C HIS A 214 4.02 -10.85 -24.24
N ASN A 215 3.82 -9.54 -24.44
CA ASN A 215 2.68 -8.95 -25.15
C ASN A 215 1.32 -9.13 -24.46
N GLU A 216 1.29 -9.50 -23.16
CA GLU A 216 0.04 -9.40 -22.41
C GLU A 216 -0.49 -7.96 -22.47
N ASN A 217 -1.73 -7.80 -22.95
CA ASN A 217 -2.36 -6.51 -23.23
C ASN A 217 -1.47 -5.55 -24.06
N GLY A 218 -0.64 -6.09 -24.96
CA GLY A 218 0.22 -5.32 -25.84
C GLY A 218 1.51 -4.79 -25.21
N PHE A 219 1.78 -5.09 -23.93
CA PHE A 219 3.01 -4.67 -23.28
C PHE A 219 4.18 -5.62 -23.62
N PRO A 220 5.31 -5.11 -24.14
CA PRO A 220 6.45 -5.96 -24.45
C PRO A 220 7.08 -6.53 -23.18
N GLY A 221 7.67 -7.69 -23.32
CA GLY A 221 8.44 -8.35 -22.25
C GLY A 221 7.58 -9.26 -21.39
N GLU A 222 8.16 -10.41 -21.07
CA GLU A 222 7.67 -11.33 -20.06
C GLU A 222 8.20 -10.82 -18.72
N LEU A 223 7.31 -10.61 -17.77
CA LEU A 223 7.57 -9.83 -16.57
C LEU A 223 7.15 -10.62 -15.33
N HIS A 224 8.11 -10.94 -14.47
CA HIS A 224 7.82 -11.44 -13.13
C HIS A 224 7.41 -10.28 -12.24
N CYS A 225 6.17 -10.31 -11.77
CA CYS A 225 5.58 -9.31 -10.90
C CYS A 225 5.44 -9.88 -9.49
N MET A 226 5.72 -9.08 -8.48
CA MET A 226 5.59 -9.45 -7.08
C MET A 226 4.98 -8.30 -6.28
N VAL A 227 4.01 -8.63 -5.44
CA VAL A 227 3.46 -7.72 -4.43
C VAL A 227 3.59 -8.37 -3.06
N THR A 228 4.16 -7.68 -2.09
CA THR A 228 4.38 -8.22 -0.75
C THR A 228 3.75 -7.32 0.30
N TYR A 229 2.83 -7.88 1.07
CA TYR A 229 2.18 -7.24 2.21
C TYR A 229 2.87 -7.69 3.50
N THR A 230 3.34 -6.74 4.31
CA THR A 230 4.06 -7.01 5.55
C THR A 230 3.53 -6.15 6.70
N ILE A 231 3.34 -6.77 7.87
CA ILE A 231 3.19 -6.06 9.15
C ILE A 231 4.39 -6.44 10.02
N PHE A 232 5.18 -5.44 10.41
CA PHE A 232 6.35 -5.64 11.26
C PHE A 232 5.97 -5.61 12.73
N GLN A 233 6.58 -6.48 13.55
CA GLN A 233 6.20 -6.56 14.97
C GLN A 233 6.40 -5.26 15.75
N LYS A 234 7.45 -4.50 15.41
CA LYS A 234 7.75 -3.20 16.03
C LYS A 234 6.81 -2.07 15.58
N GLN A 235 6.06 -2.29 14.49
CA GLN A 235 5.10 -1.33 13.93
C GLN A 235 3.80 -2.07 13.58
N PRO A 236 3.08 -2.61 14.59
CA PRO A 236 1.87 -3.40 14.35
C PRO A 236 0.75 -2.58 13.67
N HIS A 237 0.87 -1.26 13.69
CA HIS A 237 -0.08 -0.31 13.14
C HIS A 237 0.30 0.20 11.74
N ALA A 238 1.32 -0.42 11.11
CA ALA A 238 1.76 -0.08 9.77
C ALA A 238 1.61 -1.27 8.82
N LEU A 239 0.93 -1.05 7.70
CA LEU A 239 0.87 -1.97 6.57
C LEU A 239 1.89 -1.53 5.52
N CYS A 240 2.90 -2.36 5.27
CA CYS A 240 3.89 -2.17 4.22
C CYS A 240 3.50 -2.98 2.99
N MET A 241 3.52 -2.35 1.82
CA MET A 241 3.27 -2.94 0.50
C MET A 241 4.49 -2.70 -0.39
N ASP A 242 5.18 -3.77 -0.75
CA ASP A 242 6.31 -3.75 -1.69
C ASP A 242 5.85 -4.22 -3.06
N PHE A 243 6.13 -3.44 -4.10
CA PHE A 243 5.86 -3.77 -5.50
C PHE A 243 7.19 -3.98 -6.22
N ARG A 244 7.39 -5.16 -6.80
CA ARG A 244 8.58 -5.45 -7.59
C ARG A 244 8.19 -6.04 -8.94
N ALA A 245 8.94 -5.67 -9.97
CA ALA A 245 8.84 -6.33 -11.25
C ALA A 245 10.19 -6.41 -11.96
N ALA A 246 10.47 -7.56 -12.57
CA ALA A 246 11.70 -7.77 -13.32
C ALA A 246 11.39 -8.54 -14.60
N LEU A 247 12.03 -8.16 -15.70
CA LEU A 247 11.95 -8.93 -16.94
C LEU A 247 12.52 -10.33 -16.69
N ALA A 248 11.83 -11.36 -17.16
CA ALA A 248 12.34 -12.71 -17.11
C ALA A 248 13.70 -12.78 -17.83
N PRO A 249 14.68 -13.60 -17.37
CA PRO A 249 15.97 -13.72 -18.03
C PRO A 249 15.86 -14.06 -19.52
N ALA A 250 14.93 -14.98 -19.84
CA ALA A 250 14.58 -15.41 -21.19
C ALA A 250 13.63 -14.47 -21.94
N SER A 251 13.27 -13.31 -21.36
CA SER A 251 12.32 -12.42 -21.98
C SER A 251 12.82 -11.94 -23.35
N PRO A 252 11.95 -11.97 -24.39
CA PRO A 252 12.33 -11.56 -25.74
C PRO A 252 12.42 -10.03 -25.92
N ALA A 253 11.94 -9.24 -24.94
CA ALA A 253 12.13 -7.80 -24.93
C ALA A 253 13.19 -7.40 -23.89
N ASN A 254 13.99 -6.39 -24.23
CA ASN A 254 15.02 -5.85 -23.32
C ASN A 254 14.50 -4.73 -22.41
N ALA A 255 13.29 -4.22 -22.67
CA ALA A 255 12.64 -3.18 -21.89
C ALA A 255 11.11 -3.31 -21.92
N THR A 256 10.47 -2.82 -20.87
CA THR A 256 9.02 -2.62 -20.78
C THR A 256 8.69 -1.41 -19.91
N ILE A 257 7.42 -1.00 -19.86
CA ILE A 257 6.93 0.01 -18.92
C ILE A 257 6.15 -0.67 -17.81
N VAL A 258 6.37 -0.22 -16.57
CA VAL A 258 5.69 -0.72 -15.37
C VAL A 258 5.29 0.44 -14.48
N ASN A 259 4.03 0.42 -14.04
CA ASN A 259 3.51 1.26 -12.98
C ASN A 259 2.51 0.38 -12.22
N MET A 260 2.91 -0.13 -11.06
CA MET A 260 2.10 -1.00 -10.20
C MET A 260 1.79 -0.30 -8.89
N PHE A 261 0.53 -0.24 -8.49
CA PHE A 261 0.10 0.28 -7.19
C PHE A 261 -1.14 -0.47 -6.68
N ASN A 262 -1.63 -0.09 -5.49
CA ASN A 262 -2.85 -0.63 -4.89
C ASN A 262 -4.01 0.38 -4.93
N HIS A 263 -5.17 -0.03 -5.42
CA HIS A 263 -6.34 0.85 -5.64
C HIS A 263 -7.37 0.77 -4.49
N ALA A 264 -6.90 0.84 -3.23
CA ALA A 264 -7.78 0.81 -2.07
C ALA A 264 -8.68 2.07 -1.95
N TYR A 265 -9.93 1.83 -1.58
CA TYR A 265 -10.95 2.85 -1.34
C TYR A 265 -11.12 3.05 0.16
N TRP A 266 -10.54 4.11 0.72
CA TRP A 266 -10.49 4.33 2.16
C TRP A 266 -11.69 5.14 2.68
N ASN A 267 -12.27 4.72 3.81
CA ASN A 267 -13.18 5.53 4.61
C ASN A 267 -12.87 5.33 6.10
N LEU A 268 -12.17 6.30 6.67
CA LEU A 268 -11.75 6.30 8.07
C LEU A 268 -12.91 6.56 9.04
N ASN A 269 -14.10 6.99 8.58
CA ASN A 269 -15.29 7.00 9.44
C ASN A 269 -15.70 5.58 9.86
N GLY A 270 -15.30 4.57 9.07
CA GLY A 270 -15.68 3.18 9.26
C GLY A 270 -16.82 2.75 8.34
N PHE A 271 -16.73 1.52 7.83
CA PHE A 271 -17.83 0.87 7.15
C PHE A 271 -18.77 0.18 8.15
N PRO A 272 -20.09 0.22 7.92
CA PRO A 272 -21.06 -0.51 8.74
C PRO A 272 -20.71 -1.99 8.82
N LYS A 273 -20.82 -2.58 10.01
CA LYS A 273 -20.54 -3.99 10.24
C LYS A 273 -21.53 -4.84 9.43
N ARG A 274 -21.01 -5.71 8.58
CA ARG A 274 -21.68 -6.96 8.20
C ARG A 274 -20.75 -8.09 8.57
N PRO A 275 -21.25 -9.24 9.07
CA PRO A 275 -20.42 -10.42 9.16
C PRO A 275 -19.81 -10.67 7.78
N LEU A 276 -18.49 -10.79 7.73
CA LEU A 276 -17.85 -11.64 6.75
C LEU A 276 -18.36 -13.05 7.06
N THR A 277 -19.58 -13.40 6.69
CA THR A 277 -19.91 -14.83 6.60
C THR A 277 -19.08 -15.32 5.42
N LEU A 278 -17.86 -15.74 5.74
CA LEU A 278 -16.88 -16.40 4.87
C LEU A 278 -17.41 -17.75 4.35
N SER A 279 -18.63 -18.11 4.75
CA SER A 279 -19.40 -19.22 4.20
C SER A 279 -19.76 -18.93 2.75
N GLN A 280 -19.16 -19.70 1.84
CA GLN A 280 -19.45 -19.72 0.41
C GLN A 280 -20.86 -20.20 0.08
N SER A 281 -21.63 -20.72 1.05
CA SER A 281 -23.00 -21.12 0.78
C SER A 281 -23.85 -19.89 0.48
N GLN A 282 -24.42 -19.84 -0.73
CA GLN A 282 -25.51 -18.93 -1.05
C GLN A 282 -26.57 -19.09 0.03
N PRO A 283 -26.86 -18.04 0.79
CA PRO A 283 -28.04 -18.05 1.62
C PRO A 283 -29.27 -18.18 0.72
N ALA A 284 -30.31 -18.85 1.20
CA ALA A 284 -31.56 -18.98 0.45
C ALA A 284 -32.05 -17.58 0.01
N ALA A 285 -32.62 -17.49 -1.19
CA ALA A 285 -33.18 -16.25 -1.70
C ALA A 285 -34.17 -15.66 -0.68
N GLY A 286 -33.96 -14.40 -0.29
CA GLY A 286 -34.76 -13.74 0.75
C GLY A 286 -34.14 -13.75 2.16
N SER A 287 -32.90 -14.21 2.30
CA SER A 287 -32.18 -14.16 3.59
C SER A 287 -31.60 -12.76 3.91
N ALA A 288 -31.13 -12.58 5.14
CA ALA A 288 -30.40 -11.39 5.58
C ALA A 288 -29.14 -11.07 4.76
N ALA A 289 -28.65 -11.97 3.89
CA ALA A 289 -27.53 -11.73 2.98
C ALA A 289 -27.90 -10.97 1.68
N ASP A 290 -29.19 -10.95 1.33
CA ASP A 290 -29.74 -10.18 0.20
C ASP A 290 -30.13 -8.75 0.61
N ALA A 291 -30.10 -8.43 1.91
CA ALA A 291 -30.34 -7.08 2.41
C ALA A 291 -29.34 -6.07 1.80
N PRO A 292 -29.78 -4.85 1.44
CA PRO A 292 -28.92 -3.77 0.98
C PRO A 292 -27.72 -3.54 1.89
N TRP A 293 -26.53 -3.38 1.29
CA TRP A 293 -25.32 -2.95 1.98
C TRP A 293 -25.52 -1.55 2.55
N PRO A 294 -25.44 -1.39 3.89
CA PRO A 294 -25.56 -0.07 4.49
C PRO A 294 -24.41 0.82 4.03
N GLN A 295 -24.73 2.05 3.62
CA GLN A 295 -23.72 2.99 3.16
C GLN A 295 -22.91 3.52 4.35
N ALA A 296 -21.58 3.60 4.20
CA ALA A 296 -20.72 4.31 5.15
C ALA A 296 -21.04 5.80 5.16
N ALA A 297 -20.70 6.54 6.22
CA ALA A 297 -20.85 8.00 6.20
C ALA A 297 -19.99 8.63 5.09
N PRO A 298 -20.42 9.72 4.43
CA PRO A 298 -19.64 10.36 3.38
C PRO A 298 -18.26 10.81 3.88
N ILE A 299 -17.27 10.80 2.99
CA ILE A 299 -15.89 11.21 3.30
C ILE A 299 -15.67 12.73 3.37
N HIS A 300 -16.73 13.55 3.28
CA HIS A 300 -16.62 15.01 3.24
C HIS A 300 -15.92 15.57 4.49
N ASN A 301 -16.11 14.91 5.63
CA ASN A 301 -15.50 15.27 6.90
C ASN A 301 -14.04 14.82 7.04
N HIS A 302 -13.49 14.08 6.07
CA HIS A 302 -12.10 13.65 6.15
C HIS A 302 -11.19 14.83 5.89
N HIS A 303 -10.33 15.10 6.86
CA HIS A 303 -9.30 16.11 6.73
C HIS A 303 -8.10 15.49 6.01
N LEU A 304 -7.72 16.02 4.85
CA LEU A 304 -6.59 15.57 4.04
C LEU A 304 -5.49 16.63 4.06
N ARG A 305 -4.24 16.16 4.16
CA ARG A 305 -3.03 16.99 4.05
C ARG A 305 -2.01 16.30 3.14
N LEU A 306 -1.49 17.04 2.16
CA LEU A 306 -0.47 16.59 1.21
C LEU A 306 0.77 17.50 1.33
N PRO A 307 1.78 17.16 2.16
CA PRO A 307 2.82 18.12 2.57
C PRO A 307 3.70 18.66 1.44
N THR A 308 3.98 17.85 0.41
CA THR A 308 4.93 18.16 -0.66
C THR A 308 4.28 18.17 -2.05
N ALA A 309 2.95 18.30 -2.10
CA ALA A 309 2.17 18.28 -3.34
C ALA A 309 1.96 19.68 -3.94
N ASP A 310 3.03 20.30 -4.45
CA ASP A 310 2.99 21.68 -4.95
C ASP A 310 2.30 21.83 -6.32
N THR A 311 2.20 20.72 -7.06
CA THR A 311 1.64 20.71 -8.42
C THR A 311 0.82 19.47 -8.67
N VAL A 312 -0.15 19.59 -9.58
CA VAL A 312 -0.84 18.46 -10.22
C VAL A 312 -0.46 18.39 -11.69
N ALA A 313 -0.46 17.20 -12.28
CA ALA A 313 -0.46 17.14 -13.75
C ALA A 313 -1.82 17.59 -14.27
N GLU A 314 -1.81 18.55 -15.20
CA GLU A 314 -3.01 19.01 -15.88
C GLU A 314 -3.53 17.89 -16.77
N THR A 315 -4.83 17.62 -16.70
CA THR A 315 -5.49 16.60 -17.50
C THR A 315 -6.72 17.15 -18.21
N ASP A 316 -7.13 16.46 -19.26
CA ASP A 316 -8.46 16.62 -19.86
C ASP A 316 -9.57 15.98 -19.00
N ALA A 317 -10.79 16.00 -19.52
CA ALA A 317 -11.97 15.43 -18.86
C ALA A 317 -11.93 13.89 -18.74
N ALA A 318 -11.17 13.21 -19.60
CA ALA A 318 -10.94 11.77 -19.51
C ALA A 318 -9.79 11.43 -18.53
N ALA A 319 -9.22 12.45 -17.87
CA ALA A 319 -8.04 12.40 -17.02
C ALA A 319 -6.76 11.94 -17.74
N ILE A 320 -6.66 12.22 -19.05
CA ILE A 320 -5.41 12.11 -19.82
C ILE A 320 -4.58 13.37 -19.62
N PRO A 321 -3.29 13.26 -19.26
CA PRO A 321 -2.48 14.45 -19.04
C PRO A 321 -2.15 15.21 -20.33
N SER A 322 -1.98 16.52 -20.20
CA SER A 322 -1.45 17.38 -21.26
C SER A 322 0.09 17.37 -21.32
N GLY A 323 0.74 16.83 -20.28
CA GLY A 323 2.18 16.92 -20.08
C GLY A 323 2.61 18.15 -19.26
N LYS A 324 1.69 19.03 -18.87
CA LYS A 324 1.96 20.23 -18.07
C LYS A 324 1.73 19.96 -16.58
N MET A 325 2.57 20.56 -15.74
CA MET A 325 2.37 20.64 -14.29
C MET A 325 1.78 22.00 -13.92
N VAL A 326 0.74 22.01 -13.09
CA VAL A 326 0.03 23.22 -12.66
C VAL A 326 0.11 23.35 -11.15
N SER A 327 0.37 24.56 -10.65
CA SER A 327 0.42 24.81 -9.20
C SER A 327 -0.95 24.59 -8.57
N VAL A 328 -0.96 23.99 -7.37
CA VAL A 328 -2.19 23.86 -6.58
C VAL A 328 -2.55 25.15 -5.85
N ALA A 329 -1.63 26.12 -5.74
CA ALA A 329 -1.77 27.30 -4.89
C ALA A 329 -3.05 28.10 -5.17
N GLY A 330 -3.81 28.39 -4.12
CA GLY A 330 -5.06 29.16 -4.23
C GLY A 330 -6.22 28.41 -4.86
N SER A 331 -6.10 27.09 -5.08
CA SER A 331 -7.17 26.24 -5.58
C SER A 331 -7.67 25.27 -4.50
N PRO A 332 -8.84 24.63 -4.69
CA PRO A 332 -9.31 23.53 -3.84
C PRO A 332 -8.40 22.30 -3.83
N LEU A 333 -7.40 22.23 -4.71
CA LEU A 333 -6.38 21.19 -4.71
C LEU A 333 -5.25 21.49 -3.71
N ASP A 334 -5.22 22.66 -3.08
CA ASP A 334 -4.14 23.03 -2.14
C ASP A 334 -4.30 22.38 -0.76
N PHE A 335 -3.98 21.09 -0.68
CA PHE A 335 -3.93 20.33 0.57
C PHE A 335 -2.63 20.53 1.36
N ARG A 336 -1.78 21.49 1.00
CA ARG A 336 -0.50 21.74 1.68
C ARG A 336 -0.73 22.47 3.01
N GLY A 337 0.36 22.80 3.70
CA GLY A 337 0.28 23.56 4.95
C GLY A 337 -0.48 22.76 6.01
N ALA A 338 -1.61 23.28 6.48
CA ALA A 338 -2.47 22.60 7.44
C ALA A 338 -3.32 21.47 6.81
N GLY A 339 -3.55 21.48 5.49
CA GLY A 339 -4.58 20.67 4.84
C GLY A 339 -5.98 21.26 5.03
N HIS A 340 -7.01 20.56 4.55
CA HIS A 340 -8.41 20.92 4.71
C HIS A 340 -9.33 19.70 4.57
N CYS A 341 -10.62 19.85 4.80
CA CYS A 341 -11.58 18.77 4.60
C CYS A 341 -11.81 18.53 3.10
N LEU A 342 -11.99 17.26 2.70
CA LEU A 342 -12.33 16.93 1.32
C LEU A 342 -13.60 17.68 0.89
N GLY A 343 -14.59 17.77 1.77
CA GLY A 343 -15.86 18.47 1.52
C GLY A 343 -15.73 19.96 1.20
N ASP A 344 -14.63 20.62 1.57
CA ASP A 344 -14.47 22.07 1.36
C ASP A 344 -14.31 22.44 -0.13
N GLY A 345 -13.93 21.47 -0.96
CA GLY A 345 -13.65 21.67 -2.38
C GLY A 345 -14.25 20.64 -3.33
N ILE A 346 -14.81 19.55 -2.81
CA ILE A 346 -15.22 18.38 -3.61
C ILE A 346 -16.26 18.71 -4.69
N ASP A 347 -17.10 19.72 -4.47
CA ASP A 347 -18.14 20.15 -5.42
C ASP A 347 -17.71 21.34 -6.29
N ASN A 348 -16.45 21.77 -6.24
CA ASN A 348 -15.95 22.88 -7.06
C ASN A 348 -15.68 22.46 -8.52
N GLU A 349 -16.74 22.37 -9.32
CA GLU A 349 -16.67 21.94 -10.73
C GLU A 349 -15.72 22.77 -11.58
N ALA A 350 -15.70 24.09 -11.38
CA ALA A 350 -14.88 25.01 -12.16
C ALA A 350 -13.37 24.75 -11.95
N ALA A 351 -12.95 24.48 -10.71
CA ALA A 351 -11.57 24.18 -10.40
C ALA A 351 -11.18 22.73 -10.71
N LEU A 352 -12.06 21.77 -10.39
CA LEU A 352 -11.76 20.35 -10.49
C LEU A 352 -11.92 19.80 -11.91
N ARG A 353 -12.80 20.37 -12.73
CA ARG A 353 -12.99 19.98 -14.14
C ARG A 353 -13.18 18.46 -14.31
N ARG A 354 -14.06 17.89 -13.48
CA ARG A 354 -14.46 16.49 -13.51
C ARG A 354 -15.96 16.38 -13.65
N GLN A 355 -16.40 15.36 -14.38
CA GLN A 355 -17.81 15.02 -14.52
C GLN A 355 -17.96 13.49 -14.41
N PRO A 356 -18.53 12.98 -13.31
CA PRO A 356 -19.06 13.72 -12.15
C PRO A 356 -17.98 14.48 -11.35
N CYS A 357 -18.37 15.57 -10.68
CA CYS A 357 -17.46 16.38 -9.87
C CYS A 357 -16.81 15.58 -8.72
N GLY A 358 -15.69 16.09 -8.21
CA GLY A 358 -14.88 15.50 -7.16
C GLY A 358 -13.40 15.47 -7.52
N TYR A 359 -12.57 15.11 -6.55
CA TYR A 359 -11.14 14.98 -6.80
C TYR A 359 -10.89 13.72 -7.61
N ASP A 360 -10.12 13.85 -8.69
CA ASP A 360 -9.58 12.76 -9.51
C ASP A 360 -8.29 13.30 -10.16
N HIS A 361 -7.28 13.60 -9.32
CA HIS A 361 -6.12 14.41 -9.72
C HIS A 361 -4.78 13.76 -9.34
N PRO A 362 -3.80 13.74 -10.27
CA PRO A 362 -2.44 13.25 -10.02
C PRO A 362 -1.53 14.34 -9.42
N PHE A 363 -1.35 14.33 -8.10
CA PHE A 363 -0.44 15.26 -7.40
C PHE A 363 1.01 14.79 -7.52
N PHE A 364 1.91 15.67 -7.95
CA PHE A 364 3.35 15.37 -7.97
C PHE A 364 4.01 15.78 -6.65
N MET A 365 4.85 14.88 -6.13
CA MET A 365 5.56 15.02 -4.87
C MET A 365 6.90 15.74 -5.12
N SER A 366 7.01 17.00 -4.71
CA SER A 366 8.19 17.84 -4.97
C SER A 366 9.47 17.35 -4.28
N ASP A 367 9.33 16.49 -3.28
CA ASP A 367 10.42 15.84 -2.57
C ASP A 367 10.83 14.46 -3.15
N TYR A 368 10.19 14.02 -4.25
CA TYR A 368 10.54 12.78 -4.94
C TYR A 368 12.03 12.70 -5.30
N LYS A 369 12.60 11.50 -5.14
CA LYS A 369 13.99 11.18 -5.51
C LYS A 369 14.01 9.96 -6.44
N MET A 370 14.69 10.09 -7.57
CA MET A 370 14.89 8.96 -8.48
C MET A 370 15.72 7.86 -7.79
N PRO A 371 15.50 6.58 -8.15
CA PRO A 371 16.46 5.52 -7.85
C PRO A 371 17.87 5.91 -8.31
N GLY A 372 18.86 5.76 -7.43
CA GLY A 372 20.26 6.09 -7.73
C GLY A 372 20.68 7.56 -7.51
N GLN A 373 19.75 8.50 -7.24
CA GLN A 373 20.09 9.87 -6.83
C GLN A 373 20.41 10.01 -5.32
N LEU A 374 20.65 8.90 -4.63
CA LEU A 374 21.04 8.87 -3.21
C LEU A 374 22.56 9.02 -3.12
N HIS A 375 23.04 10.24 -2.89
CA HIS A 375 24.47 10.59 -3.04
C HIS A 375 25.37 10.24 -1.84
N SER A 376 24.88 9.58 -0.78
CA SER A 376 25.76 9.06 0.29
C SER A 376 25.09 8.01 1.19
N ARG A 377 25.91 7.17 1.85
CA ARG A 377 25.51 6.27 2.98
C ARG A 377 24.75 7.00 4.11
N ARG A 378 24.73 8.35 4.15
CA ARG A 378 24.07 9.20 5.16
C ARG A 378 22.78 9.88 4.70
N GLN A 379 22.37 9.75 3.44
CA GLN A 379 21.05 10.21 2.99
C GLN A 379 20.14 9.02 2.66
N PRO A 380 19.61 8.33 3.68
CA PRO A 380 18.57 7.38 3.43
C PRO A 380 17.27 8.21 3.40
N LYS A 381 16.61 8.33 2.24
CA LYS A 381 15.14 8.54 2.09
C LYS A 381 14.78 8.70 0.61
N ARG A 382 14.58 7.57 -0.06
CA ARG A 382 13.73 7.53 -1.26
C ARG A 382 12.25 7.69 -0.90
N MET A 383 11.87 7.34 0.32
CA MET A 383 10.48 7.37 0.77
C MET A 383 10.12 8.70 1.43
N SER A 384 9.03 9.31 0.98
CA SER A 384 8.45 10.55 1.49
C SER A 384 7.06 10.35 2.10
N LEU A 385 6.62 11.32 2.91
CA LEU A 385 5.24 11.40 3.41
C LEU A 385 4.37 12.06 2.34
N ASN A 386 3.51 11.30 1.66
CA ASN A 386 2.67 11.85 0.60
C ASN A 386 1.35 12.39 1.13
N ALA A 387 0.75 11.73 2.12
CA ALA A 387 -0.54 12.13 2.65
C ALA A 387 -0.71 11.85 4.15
N VAL A 388 -1.54 12.66 4.80
CA VAL A 388 -2.16 12.37 6.08
C VAL A 388 -3.67 12.60 5.93
N MET A 389 -4.46 11.56 6.15
CA MET A 389 -5.92 11.64 6.12
C MET A 389 -6.49 11.27 7.48
N ARG A 390 -7.46 12.03 7.99
CA ARG A 390 -8.05 11.83 9.31
C ARG A 390 -9.56 11.88 9.27
N SER A 391 -10.22 10.97 9.99
CA SER A 391 -11.64 11.07 10.31
C SER A 391 -11.83 11.68 11.70
N PRO A 392 -12.62 12.77 11.84
CA PRO A 392 -13.01 13.27 13.15
C PRO A 392 -14.01 12.33 13.84
N THR A 393 -14.79 11.54 13.10
CA THR A 393 -15.81 10.63 13.62
C THR A 393 -15.20 9.47 14.39
N SER A 394 -14.22 8.77 13.81
CA SER A 394 -13.58 7.62 14.45
C SER A 394 -12.34 8.00 15.26
N GLY A 395 -11.74 9.16 14.99
CA GLY A 395 -10.44 9.55 15.52
C GLY A 395 -9.25 8.84 14.82
N ILE A 396 -9.51 8.02 13.80
CA ILE A 396 -8.48 7.33 13.02
C ILE A 396 -7.79 8.32 12.09
N GLU A 397 -6.47 8.26 12.06
CA GLU A 397 -5.59 8.97 11.14
C GLU A 397 -4.72 7.95 10.39
N MET A 398 -4.68 8.07 9.06
CA MET A 398 -3.84 7.29 8.18
C MET A 398 -2.76 8.19 7.54
N SER A 399 -1.50 7.88 7.78
CA SER A 399 -0.37 8.48 7.06
C SER A 399 0.09 7.55 5.94
N VAL A 400 0.27 8.10 4.74
CA VAL A 400 0.72 7.38 3.54
C VAL A 400 2.15 7.82 3.22
N TYR A 401 3.07 6.88 3.32
CA TYR A 401 4.44 7.05 2.85
C TYR A 401 4.65 6.25 1.57
N SER A 402 5.42 6.78 0.63
CA SER A 402 5.79 6.00 -0.55
C SER A 402 7.10 6.43 -1.18
N THR A 403 7.61 5.57 -2.05
CA THR A 403 8.74 5.88 -2.94
C THR A 403 8.30 6.45 -4.29
N PHE A 404 6.99 6.63 -4.51
CA PHE A 404 6.43 7.08 -5.77
C PHE A 404 6.55 8.60 -5.95
N PRO A 405 6.60 9.07 -7.21
CA PRO A 405 6.66 10.49 -7.55
C PRO A 405 5.30 11.18 -7.48
N CYS A 406 4.20 10.43 -7.54
CA CYS A 406 2.86 10.97 -7.62
C CYS A 406 1.95 10.27 -6.62
N LEU A 407 0.99 11.03 -6.08
CA LEU A 407 -0.16 10.52 -5.34
C LEU A 407 -1.42 10.93 -6.08
N TRP A 408 -2.18 9.96 -6.57
CA TRP A 408 -3.52 10.25 -7.10
C TRP A 408 -4.52 10.30 -5.96
N VAL A 409 -5.34 11.36 -5.95
CA VAL A 409 -6.46 11.48 -5.01
C VAL A 409 -7.75 11.37 -5.81
N TYR A 410 -8.52 10.31 -5.54
CA TYR A 410 -9.79 10.05 -6.19
C TYR A 410 -10.90 9.84 -5.17
N THR A 411 -11.94 10.67 -5.19
CA THR A 411 -13.04 10.62 -4.20
C THR A 411 -14.23 9.75 -4.60
N ALA A 412 -14.00 8.71 -5.40
CA ALA A 412 -15.04 7.78 -5.82
C ALA A 412 -16.20 8.45 -6.61
N ASN A 413 -15.86 9.47 -7.40
CA ASN A 413 -16.81 10.33 -8.12
C ASN A 413 -17.65 9.55 -9.14
N ASN A 414 -17.06 8.53 -9.76
CA ASN A 414 -17.71 7.73 -10.79
C ASN A 414 -18.63 6.64 -10.22
N LEU A 415 -18.66 6.45 -8.90
CA LEU A 415 -19.71 5.64 -8.29
C LEU A 415 -21.08 6.32 -8.41
N LYS A 416 -22.14 5.52 -8.40
CA LYS A 416 -23.53 6.01 -8.48
C LYS A 416 -23.87 6.87 -7.26
N ALA A 417 -24.58 7.97 -7.47
CA ALA A 417 -25.01 8.82 -6.35
C ALA A 417 -26.02 8.09 -5.44
N ASP A 418 -26.91 7.31 -6.05
CA ASP A 418 -28.04 6.60 -5.45
C ASP A 418 -27.83 5.08 -5.41
N ALA A 419 -26.59 4.64 -5.14
CA ALA A 419 -26.28 3.22 -5.07
C ALA A 419 -27.19 2.51 -4.06
N LYS A 420 -27.91 1.47 -4.52
CA LYS A 420 -28.96 0.78 -3.75
C LYS A 420 -28.41 -0.04 -2.58
N GLY A 421 -27.10 -0.21 -2.48
CA GLY A 421 -26.45 -1.14 -1.55
C GLY A 421 -26.54 -2.60 -1.99
N THR A 422 -27.27 -2.92 -3.05
CA THR A 422 -27.37 -4.27 -3.59
C THR A 422 -26.09 -4.66 -4.34
N LEU A 423 -25.93 -5.96 -4.62
CA LEU A 423 -24.87 -6.45 -5.49
C LEU A 423 -24.80 -5.62 -6.80
N GLY A 424 -23.60 -5.14 -7.15
CA GLY A 424 -23.31 -4.34 -8.35
C GLY A 424 -23.51 -2.84 -8.15
N GLU A 425 -24.33 -2.45 -7.16
CA GLU A 425 -24.60 -1.06 -6.78
C GLU A 425 -24.34 -0.87 -5.27
N ARG A 426 -23.28 -1.48 -4.76
CA ARG A 426 -23.03 -1.58 -3.31
C ARG A 426 -22.64 -0.26 -2.67
N PHE A 427 -21.91 0.59 -3.38
CA PHE A 427 -21.27 1.75 -2.79
C PHE A 427 -21.64 3.01 -3.56
N ALA A 428 -22.12 3.99 -2.82
CA ALA A 428 -22.46 5.29 -3.38
C ALA A 428 -21.22 6.18 -3.58
N ARG A 429 -21.39 7.20 -4.40
CA ARG A 429 -20.46 8.31 -4.58
C ARG A 429 -20.05 8.91 -3.23
N TYR A 430 -18.78 9.31 -3.13
CA TYR A 430 -18.19 9.97 -1.95
C TYR A 430 -18.27 9.14 -0.65
N ARG A 431 -18.35 7.81 -0.78
CA ARG A 431 -18.28 6.89 0.37
C ARG A 431 -16.87 6.39 0.64
N ALA A 432 -15.88 6.76 -0.17
CA ALA A 432 -14.46 6.52 0.07
C ALA A 432 -13.58 7.47 -0.73
N CYS A 433 -12.31 7.55 -0.35
CA CYS A 433 -11.23 8.21 -1.07
C CYS A 433 -10.12 7.19 -1.38
N CYS A 434 -9.68 7.14 -2.62
CA CYS A 434 -8.43 6.48 -3.00
C CYS A 434 -7.26 7.45 -2.79
N LEU A 435 -6.18 6.93 -2.22
CA LEU A 435 -4.90 7.61 -2.10
C LEU A 435 -3.88 6.67 -2.74
N GLU A 436 -3.48 7.00 -3.97
CA GLU A 436 -2.84 6.07 -4.89
C GLU A 436 -1.42 6.52 -5.22
N PRO A 437 -0.42 6.16 -4.40
CA PRO A 437 0.96 6.38 -4.80
C PRO A 437 1.28 5.59 -6.07
N GLN A 438 1.67 6.29 -7.14
CA GLN A 438 1.98 5.70 -8.44
C GLN A 438 2.91 6.61 -9.26
N HIS A 439 3.36 6.16 -10.42
CA HIS A 439 3.94 7.07 -11.41
C HIS A 439 2.86 7.94 -12.04
N LEU A 440 3.26 9.11 -12.56
CA LEU A 440 2.34 9.99 -13.31
C LEU A 440 1.66 9.19 -14.44
N PRO A 441 0.33 9.35 -14.63
CA PRO A 441 -0.37 8.79 -15.80
C PRO A 441 0.32 9.21 -17.09
N ASP A 442 0.25 8.35 -18.10
CA ASP A 442 0.74 8.61 -19.46
C ASP A 442 2.19 9.12 -19.54
N ALA A 443 3.00 8.92 -18.50
CA ALA A 443 4.32 9.53 -18.42
C ALA A 443 5.27 9.06 -19.53
N ILE A 444 5.02 7.89 -20.11
CA ILE A 444 5.75 7.39 -21.28
C ILE A 444 5.58 8.30 -22.52
N ASN A 445 4.41 8.94 -22.67
CA ASN A 445 4.13 9.87 -23.75
C ASN A 445 4.53 11.33 -23.43
N HIS A 446 4.90 11.60 -22.17
CA HIS A 446 5.32 12.92 -21.67
C HIS A 446 6.77 12.96 -21.15
N THR A 447 7.64 12.07 -21.64
CA THR A 447 9.05 11.97 -21.18
C THR A 447 9.88 13.24 -21.34
N LYS A 448 9.44 14.19 -22.18
CA LYS A 448 10.10 15.49 -22.39
C LYS A 448 9.59 16.61 -21.50
N THR A 449 8.37 16.49 -20.97
CA THR A 449 7.69 17.59 -20.26
C THR A 449 7.47 17.29 -18.79
N PHE A 450 7.23 16.02 -18.43
CA PHE A 450 7.11 15.61 -17.04
C PHE A 450 8.47 15.49 -16.35
N PRO A 451 8.49 15.63 -15.01
CA PRO A 451 9.63 15.24 -14.20
C PRO A 451 10.04 13.80 -14.52
N ARG A 452 11.35 13.54 -14.57
CA ARG A 452 11.88 12.19 -14.82
C ARG A 452 11.48 11.25 -13.67
N THR A 453 10.99 10.06 -14.02
CA THR A 453 10.59 9.01 -13.08
C THR A 453 11.01 7.61 -13.59
N SER A 454 10.96 6.59 -12.74
CA SER A 454 11.57 5.25 -12.97
C SER A 454 10.66 4.15 -13.54
N PHE A 455 9.65 4.48 -14.36
CA PHE A 455 8.68 3.48 -14.87
C PHE A 455 9.17 2.59 -16.02
N ILE A 456 10.39 2.80 -16.56
CA ILE A 456 10.96 1.93 -17.61
C ILE A 456 11.81 0.84 -16.96
N VAL A 457 11.41 -0.41 -17.15
CA VAL A 457 12.09 -1.60 -16.61
C VAL A 457 12.98 -2.21 -17.67
N THR A 458 14.21 -2.55 -17.30
CA THR A 458 15.15 -3.31 -18.13
C THR A 458 15.72 -4.48 -17.33
N LYS A 459 16.46 -5.39 -17.96
CA LYS A 459 17.12 -6.51 -17.25
C LYS A 459 18.09 -6.04 -16.16
N LYS A 460 18.65 -4.83 -16.28
CA LYS A 460 19.58 -4.25 -15.30
C LYS A 460 18.88 -3.39 -14.25
N ASN A 461 17.71 -2.85 -14.57
CA ASN A 461 16.97 -1.91 -13.74
C ASN A 461 15.57 -2.47 -13.48
N PRO A 462 15.40 -3.31 -12.44
CA PRO A 462 14.09 -3.81 -12.05
C PRO A 462 13.23 -2.69 -11.45
N TYR A 463 11.91 -2.86 -11.53
CA TYR A 463 10.94 -2.04 -10.82
C TYR A 463 10.92 -2.42 -9.35
N ILE A 464 11.04 -1.42 -8.47
CA ILE A 464 10.95 -1.59 -7.02
C ILE A 464 10.30 -0.34 -6.48
N GLU A 465 9.10 -0.45 -5.93
CA GLU A 465 8.39 0.66 -5.29
C GLU A 465 7.74 0.18 -3.98
N ARG A 466 7.47 1.10 -3.06
CA ARG A 466 6.91 0.79 -1.74
C ARG A 466 5.85 1.81 -1.35
N ILE A 467 4.80 1.32 -0.70
CA ILE A 467 3.80 2.11 0.02
C ILE A 467 3.75 1.63 1.47
N VAL A 468 3.67 2.55 2.42
CA VAL A 468 3.45 2.25 3.84
C VAL A 468 2.27 3.08 4.35
N ASN A 469 1.21 2.40 4.74
CA ASN A 469 0.04 3.00 5.38
C ASN A 469 0.14 2.81 6.90
N VAL A 470 0.21 3.92 7.63
CA VAL A 470 0.38 3.93 9.08
C VAL A 470 -0.88 4.45 9.72
N PHE A 471 -1.50 3.64 10.57
CA PHE A 471 -2.75 3.97 11.24
C PHE A 471 -2.48 4.37 12.69
N THR A 472 -3.08 5.47 13.13
CA THR A 472 -3.06 5.89 14.52
C THR A 472 -4.48 6.28 14.95
N VAL A 473 -4.77 6.17 16.24
CA VAL A 473 -6.08 6.52 16.79
C VAL A 473 -5.87 7.60 17.84
N ARG A 474 -6.48 8.77 17.62
CA ARG A 474 -6.46 9.86 18.61
C ARG A 474 -7.67 9.76 19.54
N PRO A 475 -7.51 9.99 20.86
CA PRO A 475 -8.64 10.05 21.78
C PRO A 475 -9.66 11.12 21.37
N HIS A 476 -10.95 10.79 21.45
CA HIS A 476 -12.03 11.71 21.10
C HIS A 476 -12.08 12.90 22.07
N ALA A 477 -12.37 14.10 21.58
CA ALA A 477 -12.30 15.34 22.37
C ALA A 477 -13.37 15.48 23.48
N GLY A 478 -14.29 14.52 23.62
CA GLY A 478 -15.48 14.60 24.48
C GLY A 478 -15.44 13.81 25.80
N GLN A 479 -14.35 13.14 26.17
CA GLN A 479 -14.23 12.57 27.53
C GLN A 479 -13.86 13.66 28.56
N PRO A 480 -14.41 13.67 29.78
CA PRO A 480 -14.04 14.65 30.81
C PRO A 480 -12.53 14.58 31.08
N ARG A 481 -11.81 15.65 30.75
CA ARG A 481 -10.34 15.68 30.78
C ARG A 481 -9.83 16.08 32.15
N THR A 482 -9.11 15.19 32.82
CA THR A 482 -8.34 15.54 34.02
C THR A 482 -7.12 16.39 33.65
N GLN A 483 -6.64 17.24 34.56
CA GLN A 483 -5.50 18.15 34.32
C GLN A 483 -4.21 17.40 33.97
N LYS A 484 -4.04 16.16 34.46
CA LYS A 484 -2.97 15.22 34.04
C LYS A 484 -3.10 14.76 32.58
N GLY A 485 -4.32 14.58 32.07
CA GLY A 485 -4.58 14.19 30.68
C GLY A 485 -4.16 15.24 29.64
N LYS A 486 -4.28 16.53 29.95
CA LYS A 486 -3.85 17.61 29.03
C LYS A 486 -2.33 17.69 28.84
N VAL A 487 -1.55 17.30 29.85
CA VAL A 487 -0.08 17.25 29.77
C VAL A 487 0.37 16.01 28.99
N ALA A 488 -0.24 14.86 29.28
CA ALA A 488 -0.02 13.61 28.55
C ALA A 488 -0.41 13.70 27.07
N ASP A 489 -1.45 14.47 26.70
CA ASP A 489 -1.83 14.69 25.29
C ASP A 489 -0.80 15.55 24.55
N LYS A 490 -0.28 16.63 25.16
CA LYS A 490 0.79 17.42 24.52
C LYS A 490 2.08 16.61 24.35
N GLU A 491 2.36 15.72 25.29
CA GLU A 491 3.51 14.81 25.21
C GLU A 491 3.26 13.69 24.20
N GLY A 492 2.04 13.13 24.14
CA GLY A 492 1.60 12.13 23.18
C GLY A 492 1.48 12.66 21.74
N GLU A 493 1.06 13.91 21.55
CA GLU A 493 1.07 14.59 20.24
C GLU A 493 2.50 14.87 19.78
N ARG A 494 3.38 15.31 20.69
CA ARG A 494 4.82 15.45 20.40
C ARG A 494 5.46 14.10 20.13
N GLU A 495 5.05 13.03 20.81
CA GLU A 495 5.56 11.67 20.60
C GLU A 495 5.04 11.01 19.33
N ALA A 496 3.76 11.18 18.99
CA ALA A 496 3.19 10.74 17.72
C ALA A 496 3.86 11.49 16.57
N ALA A 497 4.00 12.81 16.67
CA ALA A 497 4.76 13.61 15.72
C ALA A 497 6.23 13.17 15.63
N ARG A 498 6.87 12.78 16.76
CA ARG A 498 8.25 12.29 16.78
C ARG A 498 8.38 10.89 16.18
N ALA A 499 7.45 9.97 16.45
CA ALA A 499 7.40 8.63 15.84
C ALA A 499 7.19 8.74 14.33
N THR A 500 6.24 9.56 13.89
CA THR A 500 6.00 9.94 12.49
C THR A 500 7.22 10.62 11.86
N SER A 501 7.96 11.48 12.59
CA SER A 501 9.17 12.16 12.07
C SER A 501 10.39 11.24 11.92
N LEU A 502 10.49 10.20 12.77
CA LEU A 502 11.58 9.23 12.72
C LEU A 502 11.30 8.09 11.73
N LEU A 503 10.03 7.84 11.40
CA LEU A 503 9.59 6.81 10.45
C LEU A 503 10.35 6.87 9.12
N PRO A 504 10.51 8.04 8.46
CA PRO A 504 11.27 8.11 7.22
C PRO A 504 12.74 7.72 7.42
N HIS A 505 13.37 7.99 8.58
CA HIS A 505 14.76 7.59 8.86
C HIS A 505 14.90 6.08 9.09
N TYR A 506 13.85 5.47 9.62
CA TYR A 506 13.76 4.03 9.86
C TYR A 506 13.46 3.25 8.59
N LEU A 507 12.59 3.77 7.74
CA LEU A 507 12.16 3.07 6.54
C LEU A 507 13.11 3.23 5.35
N SER A 508 14.03 4.19 5.41
CA SER A 508 15.05 4.42 4.40
C SER A 508 16.33 3.59 4.57
N LYS A 509 16.45 2.91 5.71
CA LYS A 509 17.52 1.93 5.99
C LYS A 509 17.12 0.50 5.56
N LEU A 510 15.87 0.32 5.11
CA LEU A 510 15.31 -0.84 4.40
C LEU A 510 15.30 -0.57 2.90
#